data_AF-A0A844MT90-F1
#
_entry.id   AF-A0A844MT90-F1
#
_cell.length_a   1.000
_cell.length_b   1.000
_cell.length_c   1.000
_cell.angle_alpha   90.00
_cell.angle_beta   90.00
_cell.angle_gamma   90.00
#
_symmetry.space_group_name_H-M   'P 1'
#
loop_
_entity.id
_entity.type
_entity.pdbx_description
1 polymer ?
#
loop_
_entity_poly.entity_id
_entity_poly.type
_entity_poly.pdbx_seq_one_letter_code
_entity_poly.pdbx_strand_id
1 'polypeptide(L)'
;MNHSAIMDRLIAPKSIKTGIFRCLKAGVNPEFPEQGTPQGGVVSPLLANIALNGIEDIHRSVRYADDMVIILKPRDDATTILDLISQFLAERGMNVSQKKTKLTATTNGFDFLGWHFKVQSNGKFRSTPSVDNFRAFRKKVKAIVNNSNYGATEKAVRLAPVVRGWRNYHRYCKMDGRKLSLYHIQHRAFKVFNKESKQNRHTSKSLLEKAFPKVPYSENKHVNVRGEKSPFDGDITYWSERNSKLYSGETSFALKRQNHTCAACGLKFLSDERVHLHHQDGNHTNWKKENLIAIHESCHDYQHMKQSKS
;
A
#
# COMPACT_ATOMS: atom_id res chain seq x y z
N MET A 1 3.39 -18.20 19.11
CA MET A 1 3.85 -16.96 19.78
C MET A 1 3.64 -17.12 21.27
N ASN A 2 4.72 -17.02 22.04
CA ASN A 2 4.64 -17.11 23.50
C ASN A 2 4.23 -15.75 24.10
N HIS A 3 3.19 -15.76 24.94
CA HIS A 3 2.65 -14.56 25.57
C HIS A 3 3.64 -13.88 26.52
N SER A 4 4.43 -14.64 27.31
CA SER A 4 5.42 -14.06 28.23
C SER A 4 6.53 -13.31 27.49
N ALA A 5 7.06 -13.91 26.42
CA ALA A 5 8.13 -13.34 25.60
C ALA A 5 7.76 -11.99 24.95
N ILE A 6 6.47 -11.76 24.67
CA ILE A 6 5.96 -10.47 24.15
C ILE A 6 5.83 -9.45 25.27
N MET A 7 5.32 -9.85 26.43
CA MET A 7 5.10 -8.97 27.58
C MET A 7 6.40 -8.42 28.19
N ASP A 8 7.48 -9.21 28.13
CA ASP A 8 8.81 -8.81 28.60
C ASP A 8 9.42 -7.73 27.71
N ARG A 9 9.19 -7.81 26.38
CA ARG A 9 9.71 -6.85 25.39
C ARG A 9 8.86 -5.60 25.24
N LEU A 10 7.62 -5.62 25.72
CA LEU A 10 6.72 -4.48 25.65
C LEU A 10 7.19 -3.37 26.61
N ILE A 11 7.60 -2.22 26.10
CA ILE A 11 7.89 -1.03 26.91
C ILE A 11 6.58 -0.26 27.09
N ALA A 12 5.85 -0.57 28.17
CA ALA A 12 4.58 0.08 28.49
C ALA A 12 4.33 0.10 30.01
N PRO A 13 3.55 1.08 30.53
CA PRO A 13 3.08 1.09 31.91
C PRO A 13 2.34 -0.21 32.29
N LYS A 14 2.40 -0.59 33.57
CA LYS A 14 1.78 -1.82 34.08
C LYS A 14 0.29 -1.96 33.70
N SER A 15 -0.46 -0.85 33.75
CA SER A 15 -1.88 -0.82 33.36
C SER A 15 -2.12 -1.26 31.92
N ILE A 16 -1.34 -0.74 30.97
CA ILE A 16 -1.42 -1.08 29.55
C ILE A 16 -0.95 -2.52 29.32
N LYS A 17 0.12 -2.94 29.99
CA LYS A 17 0.59 -4.33 29.95
C LYS A 17 -0.51 -5.31 30.37
N THR A 18 -1.18 -5.04 31.48
CA THR A 18 -2.29 -5.89 31.96
C THR A 18 -3.46 -5.90 30.98
N GLY A 19 -3.80 -4.76 30.37
CA GLY A 19 -4.83 -4.67 29.33
C GLY A 19 -4.50 -5.54 28.12
N ILE A 20 -3.29 -5.40 27.57
CA ILE A 20 -2.81 -6.18 26.42
C ILE A 20 -2.77 -7.67 26.75
N PHE A 21 -2.30 -8.04 27.94
CA PHE A 21 -2.27 -9.44 28.38
C PHE A 21 -3.67 -10.06 28.48
N ARG A 22 -4.66 -9.29 28.95
CA ARG A 22 -6.07 -9.73 28.96
C ARG A 22 -6.62 -9.89 27.55
N CYS A 23 -6.31 -8.97 26.63
CA CYS A 23 -6.70 -9.08 25.22
C CYS A 23 -6.07 -10.30 24.53
N LEU A 24 -4.84 -10.65 24.92
CA LEU A 24 -4.15 -11.84 24.43
C LEU A 24 -4.78 -13.14 24.93
N LYS A 25 -5.19 -13.18 26.21
CA LYS A 25 -5.90 -14.33 26.81
C LYS A 25 -7.36 -14.46 26.37
N ALA A 26 -7.97 -13.38 25.89
CA ALA A 26 -9.34 -13.39 25.37
C ALA A 26 -9.37 -14.09 23.99
N GLY A 27 -9.33 -15.42 24.00
CA GLY A 27 -9.54 -16.26 22.83
C GLY A 27 -10.96 -16.14 22.26
N VAL A 28 -11.15 -16.57 21.01
CA VAL A 28 -12.44 -16.54 20.28
C VAL A 28 -13.32 -17.78 20.60
N ASN A 29 -12.94 -18.57 21.61
CA ASN A 29 -13.66 -19.74 22.13
C ASN A 29 -13.38 -19.83 23.65
N PRO A 30 -14.21 -20.52 24.47
CA PRO A 30 -14.05 -20.59 25.93
C PRO A 30 -12.77 -21.32 26.41
N GLU A 31 -11.91 -21.74 25.50
CA GLU A 31 -10.57 -22.23 25.80
C GLU A 31 -9.58 -21.06 25.76
N PHE A 32 -8.98 -20.75 26.91
CA PHE A 32 -7.91 -19.75 27.02
C PHE A 32 -6.66 -20.27 26.29
N PRO A 33 -6.30 -19.75 25.11
CA PRO A 33 -5.15 -20.28 24.40
C PRO A 33 -3.86 -19.83 25.10
N GLU A 34 -3.01 -20.78 25.50
CA GLU A 34 -1.70 -20.47 26.09
C GLU A 34 -0.71 -19.90 25.06
N GLN A 35 -1.02 -20.02 23.76
CA GLN A 35 -0.20 -19.53 22.65
C GLN A 35 -1.04 -18.92 21.52
N GLY A 36 -0.50 -17.89 20.88
CA GLY A 36 -1.09 -17.24 19.72
C GLY A 36 -2.02 -16.07 20.07
N THR A 37 -2.03 -15.04 19.21
CA THR A 37 -2.94 -13.90 19.35
C THR A 37 -4.23 -14.17 18.59
N PRO A 38 -5.42 -13.75 19.06
CA PRO A 38 -6.66 -13.85 18.30
C PRO A 38 -6.50 -13.21 16.92
N GLN A 39 -6.64 -14.00 15.85
CA GLN A 39 -6.62 -13.49 14.48
C GLN A 39 -7.82 -12.57 14.29
N GLY A 40 -7.58 -11.26 14.18
CA GLY A 40 -8.62 -10.23 14.04
C GLY A 40 -8.66 -9.21 15.18
N GLY A 41 -7.88 -9.38 16.24
CA GLY A 41 -7.70 -8.33 17.25
C GLY A 41 -6.90 -7.16 16.68
N VAL A 42 -7.37 -5.92 16.90
CA VAL A 42 -6.70 -4.67 16.44
C VAL A 42 -5.23 -4.60 16.88
N VAL A 43 -4.90 -5.25 17.99
CA VAL A 43 -3.55 -5.26 18.60
C VAL A 43 -2.63 -6.33 18.02
N SER A 44 -3.15 -7.36 17.33
CA SER A 44 -2.36 -8.49 16.82
C SER A 44 -1.23 -8.07 15.86
N PRO A 45 -1.44 -7.17 14.87
CA PRO A 45 -0.36 -6.71 13.99
C PRO A 45 0.76 -5.98 14.73
N LEU A 46 0.41 -5.22 15.77
CA LEU A 46 1.39 -4.52 16.60
C LEU A 46 2.23 -5.52 17.40
N LEU A 47 1.60 -6.53 18.01
CA LEU A 47 2.29 -7.55 18.78
C LEU A 47 3.19 -8.42 17.91
N ALA A 48 2.78 -8.73 16.68
CA ALA A 48 3.63 -9.42 15.72
C ALA A 48 4.89 -8.59 15.38
N ASN A 49 4.74 -7.27 15.20
CA ASN A 49 5.88 -6.38 14.97
C ASN A 49 6.82 -6.29 16.19
N ILE A 50 6.28 -6.28 17.41
CA ILE A 50 7.08 -6.29 18.65
C ILE A 50 7.82 -7.62 18.79
N ALA A 51 7.13 -8.74 18.53
CA ALA A 51 7.73 -10.07 18.62
C ALA A 51 8.88 -10.23 17.62
N LEU A 52 8.71 -9.75 16.39
CA LEU A 52 9.71 -9.85 15.33
C LEU A 52 10.75 -8.74 15.34
N ASN A 53 10.68 -7.79 16.28
CA ASN A 53 11.65 -6.70 16.37
C ASN A 53 13.06 -7.22 16.70
N GLY A 54 14.06 -6.71 15.98
CA GLY A 54 15.48 -7.13 16.10
C GLY A 54 15.86 -8.29 15.17
N ILE A 55 14.92 -8.84 14.38
CA ILE A 55 15.26 -9.85 13.37
C ILE A 55 16.13 -9.26 12.25
N GLU A 56 16.00 -7.95 12.00
CA GLU A 56 16.78 -7.24 10.99
C GLU A 56 18.27 -7.10 11.37
N ASP A 57 18.62 -7.28 12.66
CA ASP A 57 20.00 -7.19 13.15
C ASP A 57 20.83 -8.43 12.78
N ILE A 58 20.18 -9.58 12.53
CA ILE A 58 20.85 -10.83 12.14
C ILE A 58 21.45 -10.69 10.75
N HIS A 59 20.67 -10.18 9.81
CA HIS A 59 21.11 -9.98 8.44
C HIS A 59 20.26 -8.94 7.71
N ARG A 60 20.86 -8.35 6.67
CA ARG A 60 20.19 -7.42 5.76
C ARG A 60 18.92 -8.05 5.21
N SER A 61 17.78 -7.50 5.61
CA SER A 61 16.47 -8.01 5.26
C SER A 61 15.48 -6.89 4.97
N VAL A 62 14.39 -7.26 4.29
CA VAL A 62 13.21 -6.43 4.09
C VAL A 62 12.06 -7.19 4.72
N ARG A 63 11.40 -6.58 5.71
CA ARG A 63 10.27 -7.17 6.43
C ARG A 63 9.01 -6.36 6.20
N TYR A 64 7.90 -7.06 6.04
CA TYR A 64 6.56 -6.49 6.02
C TYR A 64 5.65 -7.40 6.85
N ALA A 65 5.33 -6.96 8.07
CA ALA A 65 4.65 -7.79 9.07
C ALA A 65 5.40 -9.12 9.30
N ASP A 66 4.79 -10.24 8.93
CA ASP A 66 5.33 -11.61 9.01
C ASP A 66 6.10 -12.05 7.75
N ASP A 67 5.84 -11.44 6.60
CA ASP A 67 6.55 -11.73 5.36
C ASP A 67 7.93 -11.03 5.35
N MET A 68 8.99 -11.79 5.12
CA MET A 68 10.37 -11.27 5.10
C MET A 68 11.18 -11.80 3.92
N VAL A 69 12.13 -10.97 3.47
CA VAL A 69 13.11 -11.31 2.42
C VAL A 69 14.49 -11.01 2.97
N ILE A 70 15.36 -12.01 2.99
CA ILE A 70 16.75 -11.86 3.42
C ILE A 70 17.63 -11.83 2.17
N ILE A 71 18.49 -10.81 2.07
CA ILE A 71 19.36 -10.61 0.91
C ILE A 71 20.74 -11.15 1.26
N LEU A 72 21.09 -12.30 0.69
CA LEU A 72 22.39 -12.93 0.86
C LEU A 72 23.44 -12.32 -0.07
N LYS A 73 24.65 -12.09 0.44
CA LYS A 73 25.85 -11.74 -0.33
C LYS A 73 26.55 -13.01 -0.82
N PRO A 74 27.46 -12.91 -1.82
CA PRO A 74 28.12 -14.09 -2.39
C PRO A 74 28.95 -14.95 -1.42
N ARG A 75 29.34 -14.41 -0.25
CA ARG A 75 30.12 -15.12 0.79
C ARG A 75 29.25 -15.62 1.95
N ASP A 76 27.95 -15.34 1.93
CA ASP A 76 27.06 -15.68 3.03
C ASP A 76 26.59 -17.13 2.89
N ASP A 77 26.58 -17.85 4.01
CA ASP A 77 25.99 -19.19 4.07
C ASP A 77 24.50 -19.08 4.40
N ALA A 78 23.66 -19.49 3.44
CA ALA A 78 22.21 -19.50 3.58
C ALA A 78 21.75 -20.39 4.75
N THR A 79 22.45 -21.50 5.02
CA THR A 79 22.07 -22.46 6.06
C THR A 79 22.32 -21.86 7.44
N THR A 80 23.50 -21.30 7.68
CA THR A 80 23.84 -20.64 8.95
C THR A 80 22.88 -19.50 9.27
N ILE A 81 22.55 -18.66 8.28
CA ILE A 81 21.61 -17.54 8.48
C ILE A 81 20.20 -18.06 8.79
N LEU A 82 19.75 -19.12 8.10
CA LEU A 82 18.46 -19.74 8.38
C LEU A 82 18.39 -20.32 9.79
N ASP A 83 19.49 -20.91 10.28
CA ASP A 83 19.58 -21.45 11.62
C ASP A 83 19.52 -20.36 12.69
N LEU A 84 20.26 -19.26 12.51
CA LEU A 84 20.21 -18.09 13.40
C LEU A 84 18.79 -17.50 13.49
N ILE A 85 18.11 -17.40 12.35
CA ILE A 85 16.72 -16.91 12.31
C ILE A 85 15.77 -17.90 12.98
N SER A 86 15.99 -19.20 12.78
CA SER A 86 15.18 -20.24 13.41
C SER A 86 15.35 -20.22 14.94
N GLN A 87 16.57 -20.05 15.44
CA GLN A 87 16.84 -19.88 16.87
C GLN A 87 16.15 -18.63 17.42
N PHE A 88 16.29 -17.49 16.73
CA PHE A 88 15.64 -16.24 17.11
C PHE A 88 14.11 -16.37 17.21
N LEU A 89 13.49 -17.07 16.26
CA LEU A 89 12.05 -17.31 16.27
C LEU A 89 11.64 -18.31 17.35
N ALA A 90 12.45 -19.35 17.58
CA ALA A 90 12.19 -20.38 18.59
C ALA A 90 12.15 -19.78 20.01
N GLU A 91 13.06 -18.87 20.34
CA GLU A 91 13.04 -18.09 21.60
C GLU A 91 11.71 -17.35 21.84
N ARG A 92 11.00 -17.01 20.75
CA ARG A 92 9.74 -16.25 20.78
C ARG A 92 8.51 -17.17 20.63
N GLY A 93 8.73 -18.49 20.65
CA GLY A 93 7.70 -19.50 20.46
C GLY A 93 7.08 -19.44 19.06
N MET A 94 7.90 -19.21 18.05
CA MET A 94 7.52 -19.20 16.63
C MET A 94 8.43 -20.15 15.86
N ASN A 95 7.87 -20.80 14.84
CA ASN A 95 8.61 -21.71 13.97
C ASN A 95 8.63 -21.17 12.54
N VAL A 96 9.76 -21.33 11.86
CA VAL A 96 9.86 -21.05 10.43
C VAL A 96 9.02 -22.05 9.66
N SER A 97 8.18 -21.57 8.75
CA SER A 97 7.46 -22.45 7.83
C SER A 97 8.41 -22.91 6.72
N GLN A 98 9.03 -24.08 6.88
CA GLN A 98 9.95 -24.65 5.88
C GLN A 98 9.35 -24.71 4.47
N LYS A 99 8.03 -24.91 4.36
CA LYS A 99 7.30 -24.93 3.07
C LYS A 99 7.25 -23.57 2.37
N LYS A 100 7.31 -22.47 3.12
CA LYS A 100 7.28 -21.09 2.58
C LYS A 100 8.69 -20.56 2.31
N THR A 101 9.70 -21.05 3.02
CA THR A 101 11.09 -20.61 2.85
C THR A 101 11.65 -21.14 1.54
N LYS A 102 12.02 -20.24 0.63
CA LYS A 102 12.59 -20.57 -0.67
C LYS A 102 13.89 -19.82 -0.89
N LEU A 103 14.99 -20.56 -1.02
CA LEU A 103 16.24 -20.01 -1.52
C LEU A 103 16.14 -19.88 -3.04
N THR A 104 16.37 -18.68 -3.57
CA THR A 104 16.32 -18.42 -5.01
C THR A 104 17.34 -17.37 -5.40
N ALA A 105 17.98 -17.58 -6.54
CA ALA A 105 18.86 -16.58 -7.12
C ALA A 105 18.05 -15.35 -7.56
N THR A 106 18.64 -14.16 -7.41
CA THR A 106 18.03 -12.90 -7.85
C THR A 106 17.73 -12.87 -9.36
N THR A 107 18.44 -13.69 -10.15
CA THR A 107 18.23 -13.89 -11.59
C THR A 107 16.98 -14.72 -11.93
N ASN A 108 16.62 -15.68 -11.08
CA ASN A 108 15.39 -16.44 -11.19
C ASN A 108 14.19 -15.64 -10.66
N GLY A 109 14.46 -14.77 -9.68
CA GLY A 109 13.49 -13.88 -9.08
C GLY A 109 12.68 -14.53 -7.96
N PHE A 110 11.89 -13.71 -7.27
CA PHE A 110 11.03 -14.11 -6.16
C PHE A 110 9.77 -13.26 -6.11
N ASP A 111 8.72 -13.80 -5.49
CA ASP A 111 7.47 -13.09 -5.25
C ASP A 111 7.44 -12.54 -3.82
N PHE A 112 7.09 -11.27 -3.65
CA PHE A 112 6.93 -10.61 -2.37
C PHE A 112 5.87 -9.50 -2.46
N LEU A 113 4.92 -9.46 -1.52
CA LEU A 113 3.80 -8.50 -1.48
C LEU A 113 3.00 -8.39 -2.80
N GLY A 114 2.86 -9.50 -3.52
CA GLY A 114 2.15 -9.56 -4.80
C GLY A 114 2.93 -8.98 -5.99
N TRP A 115 4.22 -8.68 -5.82
CA TRP A 115 5.15 -8.31 -6.88
C TRP A 115 6.16 -9.44 -7.09
N HIS A 116 6.60 -9.60 -8.31
CA HIS A 116 7.68 -10.46 -8.75
C HIS A 116 8.90 -9.60 -9.03
N PHE A 117 9.99 -9.88 -8.32
CA PHE A 117 11.25 -9.17 -8.40
C PHE A 117 12.29 -10.04 -9.11
N LYS A 118 13.00 -9.46 -10.07
CA LYS A 118 14.05 -10.16 -10.82
C LYS A 118 15.16 -9.21 -11.23
N VAL A 119 16.40 -9.67 -11.13
CA VAL A 119 17.56 -9.04 -11.76
C VAL A 119 17.77 -9.70 -13.13
N GLN A 120 17.76 -8.89 -14.19
CA GLN A 120 18.02 -9.37 -15.54
C GLN A 120 19.52 -9.68 -15.71
N SER A 121 19.87 -10.48 -16.72
CA SER A 121 21.27 -10.82 -17.04
C SER A 121 22.16 -9.60 -17.31
N ASN A 122 21.57 -8.48 -17.72
CA ASN A 122 22.24 -7.19 -17.91
C ASN A 122 22.39 -6.36 -16.61
N GLY A 123 22.11 -6.95 -15.44
CA GLY A 123 22.16 -6.28 -14.14
C GLY A 123 20.97 -5.37 -13.83
N LYS A 124 20.02 -5.17 -14.76
CA LYS A 124 18.86 -4.30 -14.50
C LYS A 124 17.84 -4.98 -13.60
N PHE A 125 17.43 -4.27 -12.56
CA PHE A 125 16.34 -4.67 -11.69
C PHE A 125 14.97 -4.48 -12.36
N ARG A 126 14.09 -5.47 -12.24
CA ARG A 126 12.71 -5.43 -12.74
C ARG A 126 11.76 -5.89 -11.64
N SER A 127 10.69 -5.12 -11.49
CA SER A 127 9.51 -5.47 -10.70
C SER A 127 8.30 -5.58 -11.62
N THR A 128 7.53 -6.66 -11.49
CA THR A 128 6.28 -6.90 -12.23
C THR A 128 5.24 -7.46 -11.27
N PRO A 129 3.94 -7.22 -11.41
CA PRO A 129 2.93 -7.93 -10.63
C PRO A 129 3.13 -9.45 -10.67
N SER A 130 2.98 -10.13 -9.53
CA SER A 130 3.10 -11.58 -9.47
C SER A 130 1.97 -12.27 -10.24
N VAL A 131 2.22 -13.50 -10.69
CA VAL A 131 1.26 -14.27 -11.49
C VAL A 131 -0.02 -14.51 -10.70
N ASP A 132 0.09 -14.84 -9.42
CA ASP A 132 -1.06 -15.09 -8.55
C ASP A 132 -1.83 -13.81 -8.23
N ASN A 133 -1.15 -12.67 -8.05
CA ASN A 133 -1.81 -11.38 -7.88
C ASN A 133 -2.64 -11.02 -9.12
N PHE A 134 -2.05 -11.16 -10.31
CA PHE A 134 -2.76 -10.90 -11.56
C PHE A 134 -3.92 -11.87 -11.79
N ARG A 135 -3.75 -13.15 -11.45
CA ARG A 135 -4.81 -14.16 -11.51
C ARG A 135 -5.98 -13.82 -10.58
N ALA A 136 -5.69 -13.42 -9.34
CA ALA A 136 -6.68 -12.99 -8.37
C ALA A 136 -7.44 -11.74 -8.85
N PHE A 137 -6.72 -10.74 -9.36
CA PHE A 137 -7.30 -9.55 -9.97
C PHE A 137 -8.23 -9.91 -11.14
N ARG A 138 -7.76 -10.75 -12.08
CA ARG A 138 -8.55 -11.21 -13.22
C ARG A 138 -9.80 -11.96 -12.78
N LYS A 139 -9.73 -12.77 -11.73
CA LYS A 139 -10.88 -13.47 -11.15
C LYS A 139 -11.94 -12.49 -10.64
N LYS A 140 -11.54 -11.45 -9.91
CA LYS A 140 -12.44 -10.39 -9.43
C LYS A 140 -13.12 -9.65 -10.58
N VAL A 141 -12.35 -9.23 -11.58
CA VAL A 141 -12.89 -8.54 -12.76
C VAL A 141 -13.85 -9.44 -13.54
N LYS A 142 -13.48 -10.71 -13.76
CA LYS A 142 -14.34 -11.69 -14.45
C LYS A 142 -15.66 -11.90 -13.71
N ALA A 143 -15.64 -11.96 -12.38
CA ALA A 143 -16.85 -12.11 -11.57
C ALA A 143 -17.82 -10.92 -11.78
N ILE A 144 -17.31 -9.69 -11.85
CA ILE A 144 -18.15 -8.51 -12.10
C ILE A 144 -18.68 -8.49 -13.54
N VAL A 145 -17.81 -8.75 -14.53
CA VAL A 145 -18.19 -8.72 -15.96
C VAL A 145 -19.24 -9.78 -16.29
N ASN A 146 -19.12 -10.98 -15.71
CA ASN A 146 -20.02 -12.10 -16.00
C ASN A 146 -21.26 -12.15 -15.10
N ASN A 147 -21.43 -11.22 -14.16
CA ASN A 147 -22.62 -11.19 -13.32
C ASN A 147 -23.85 -10.82 -14.17
N SER A 148 -24.85 -11.70 -14.19
CA SER A 148 -26.12 -11.50 -14.90
C SER A 148 -26.99 -10.42 -14.27
N ASN A 149 -26.85 -10.19 -12.97
CA ASN A 149 -27.70 -9.26 -12.20
C ASN A 149 -27.32 -7.79 -12.40
N TYR A 150 -26.21 -7.51 -13.10
CA TYR A 150 -25.72 -6.14 -13.31
C TYR A 150 -25.81 -5.73 -14.78
N GLY A 151 -26.38 -4.55 -15.01
CA GLY A 151 -26.32 -3.87 -16.30
C GLY A 151 -24.92 -3.35 -16.64
N ALA A 152 -24.68 -2.92 -17.88
CA ALA A 152 -23.37 -2.43 -18.34
C ALA A 152 -22.88 -1.22 -17.54
N THR A 153 -23.79 -0.28 -17.23
CA THR A 153 -23.47 0.90 -16.40
C THR A 153 -23.03 0.50 -15.00
N GLU A 154 -23.78 -0.38 -14.33
CA GLU A 154 -23.47 -0.86 -12.99
C GLU A 154 -22.15 -1.64 -12.96
N LYS A 155 -21.91 -2.48 -13.96
CA LYS A 155 -20.62 -3.18 -14.16
C LYS A 155 -19.48 -2.18 -14.28
N ALA A 156 -19.64 -1.12 -15.06
CA ALA A 156 -18.60 -0.10 -15.22
C ALA A 156 -18.28 0.62 -13.90
N VAL A 157 -19.31 1.00 -13.14
CA VAL A 157 -19.16 1.63 -11.82
C VAL A 157 -18.42 0.73 -10.84
N ARG A 158 -18.74 -0.57 -10.80
CA ARG A 158 -18.07 -1.54 -9.92
C ARG A 158 -16.65 -1.91 -10.37
N LEU A 159 -16.39 -1.94 -11.67
CA LEU A 159 -15.06 -2.25 -12.21
C LEU A 159 -14.07 -1.13 -11.97
N ALA A 160 -14.50 0.12 -12.10
CA ALA A 160 -13.63 1.30 -11.98
C ALA A 160 -12.76 1.32 -10.71
N PRO A 161 -13.29 1.17 -9.48
CA PRO A 161 -12.47 1.18 -8.26
C PRO A 161 -11.53 -0.01 -8.17
N VAL A 162 -11.94 -1.20 -8.63
CA VAL A 162 -11.11 -2.41 -8.63
C VAL A 162 -9.91 -2.26 -9.57
N VAL A 163 -10.15 -1.78 -10.79
CA VAL A 163 -9.09 -1.56 -11.78
C VAL A 163 -8.19 -0.41 -11.34
N ARG A 164 -8.76 0.69 -10.84
CA ARG A 164 -8.01 1.85 -10.33
C ARG A 164 -7.10 1.45 -9.17
N GLY A 165 -7.63 0.74 -8.17
CA GLY A 165 -6.87 0.28 -7.01
C GLY A 165 -5.71 -0.62 -7.41
N TRP A 166 -5.96 -1.59 -8.30
CA TRP A 166 -4.91 -2.49 -8.80
C TRP A 166 -3.83 -1.73 -9.57
N ARG A 167 -4.21 -0.82 -10.48
CA ARG A 167 -3.26 0.00 -11.23
C ARG A 167 -2.47 0.96 -10.34
N ASN A 168 -3.09 1.54 -9.32
CA ASN A 168 -2.42 2.41 -8.35
C ASN A 168 -1.39 1.64 -7.52
N TYR A 169 -1.74 0.44 -7.04
CA TYR A 169 -0.83 -0.40 -6.27
C TYR A 169 0.39 -0.80 -7.11
N HIS A 170 0.17 -1.20 -8.36
CA HIS A 170 1.23 -1.66 -9.27
C HIS A 170 1.84 -0.55 -10.15
N ARG A 171 1.57 0.73 -9.87
CA ARG A 171 2.03 1.85 -10.71
C ARG A 171 3.55 2.00 -10.79
N TYR A 172 4.24 1.47 -9.79
CA TYR A 172 5.70 1.48 -9.67
C TYR A 172 6.36 0.25 -10.32
N CYS A 173 5.56 -0.69 -10.80
CA CYS A 173 6.02 -1.90 -11.49
C CYS A 173 5.90 -1.74 -13.00
N LYS A 174 6.68 -2.54 -13.71
CA LYS A 174 6.56 -2.69 -15.15
C LYS A 174 5.27 -3.43 -15.52
N MET A 175 4.36 -2.74 -16.21
CA MET A 175 3.04 -3.26 -16.60
C MET A 175 2.84 -3.43 -18.11
N ASP A 176 3.84 -3.08 -18.92
CA ASP A 176 3.81 -3.15 -20.40
C ASP A 176 3.98 -4.57 -20.97
N GLY A 177 4.24 -5.57 -20.12
CA GLY A 177 4.45 -6.96 -20.54
C GLY A 177 3.18 -7.62 -21.10
N ARG A 178 3.32 -8.40 -22.18
CA ARG A 178 2.21 -9.16 -22.81
C ARG A 178 1.40 -9.99 -21.80
N LYS A 179 2.07 -10.57 -20.80
CA LYS A 179 1.45 -11.41 -19.75
C LYS A 179 0.47 -10.64 -18.84
N LEU A 180 0.66 -9.33 -18.71
CA LEU A 180 -0.13 -8.43 -17.85
C LEU A 180 -1.13 -7.59 -18.65
N SER A 181 -1.25 -7.87 -19.95
CA SER A 181 -2.13 -7.13 -20.84
C SER A 181 -3.59 -7.28 -20.41
N LEU A 182 -4.26 -6.13 -20.22
CA LEU A 182 -5.69 -6.06 -19.93
C LEU A 182 -6.56 -6.16 -21.18
N TYR A 183 -5.97 -6.24 -22.37
CA TYR A 183 -6.68 -6.22 -23.65
C TYR A 183 -7.81 -7.25 -23.71
N HIS A 184 -7.53 -8.52 -23.38
CA HIS A 184 -8.54 -9.58 -23.43
C HIS A 184 -9.71 -9.33 -22.48
N ILE A 185 -9.44 -8.76 -21.31
CA ILE A 185 -10.43 -8.45 -20.29
C ILE A 185 -11.29 -7.27 -20.76
N GLN A 186 -10.66 -6.22 -21.29
CA GLN A 186 -11.33 -5.06 -21.86
C GLN A 186 -12.21 -5.44 -23.05
N HIS A 187 -11.68 -6.25 -23.96
CA HIS A 187 -12.41 -6.73 -25.12
C HIS A 187 -13.62 -7.59 -24.73
N ARG A 188 -13.48 -8.45 -23.70
CA ARG A 188 -14.63 -9.21 -23.16
C ARG A 188 -15.67 -8.28 -22.53
N ALA A 189 -15.25 -7.31 -21.71
CA ALA A 189 -16.16 -6.35 -21.10
C ALA A 189 -16.92 -5.54 -22.16
N PHE A 190 -16.21 -5.07 -23.19
CA PHE A 190 -16.81 -4.37 -24.33
C PHE A 190 -17.87 -5.23 -25.05
N LYS A 191 -17.56 -6.50 -25.34
CA LYS A 191 -18.53 -7.43 -25.93
C LYS A 191 -19.76 -7.65 -25.05
N VAL A 192 -19.61 -7.66 -23.73
CA VAL A 192 -20.74 -7.79 -22.80
C VAL A 192 -21.57 -6.51 -22.78
N PHE A 193 -20.95 -5.33 -22.73
CA PHE A 193 -21.65 -4.05 -22.74
C PHE A 193 -22.41 -3.84 -24.05
N ASN A 194 -21.80 -4.17 -25.19
CA ASN A 194 -22.41 -4.00 -26.50
C ASN A 194 -23.51 -5.03 -26.84
N LYS A 195 -23.74 -6.02 -25.97
CA LYS A 195 -24.88 -6.95 -26.10
C LYS A 195 -26.15 -6.44 -25.44
N GLU A 196 -26.06 -5.42 -24.59
CA GLU A 196 -27.25 -4.80 -24.01
C GLU A 196 -27.97 -3.95 -25.05
N SER A 197 -29.29 -4.15 -25.18
CA SER A 197 -30.14 -3.41 -26.11
C SER A 197 -30.13 -1.90 -25.89
N LYS A 198 -29.90 -1.46 -24.65
CA LYS A 198 -29.82 -0.03 -24.27
C LYS A 198 -28.47 0.62 -24.62
N GLN A 199 -27.50 -0.16 -25.14
CA GLN A 199 -26.16 0.32 -25.43
C GLN A 199 -25.87 0.24 -26.93
N ASN A 200 -25.11 1.21 -27.43
CA ASN A 200 -24.53 1.16 -28.76
C ASN A 200 -23.00 1.09 -28.66
N ARG A 201 -22.33 1.02 -29.81
CA ARG A 201 -20.86 0.92 -29.87
C ARG A 201 -20.16 2.07 -29.15
N HIS A 202 -20.69 3.29 -29.27
CA HIS A 202 -20.11 4.49 -28.69
C HIS A 202 -20.31 4.54 -27.17
N THR A 203 -21.52 4.27 -26.67
CA THR A 203 -21.80 4.24 -25.23
C THR A 203 -21.04 3.12 -24.54
N SER A 204 -20.95 1.93 -25.16
CA SER A 204 -20.16 0.81 -24.66
C SER A 204 -18.67 1.14 -24.55
N LYS A 205 -18.13 1.91 -25.51
CA LYS A 205 -16.74 2.39 -25.46
C LYS A 205 -16.53 3.38 -24.32
N SER A 206 -17.44 4.34 -24.14
CA SER A 206 -17.40 5.30 -23.03
C SER A 206 -17.46 4.59 -21.66
N LEU A 207 -18.34 3.61 -21.51
CA LEU A 207 -18.42 2.79 -20.29
C LEU A 207 -17.15 1.97 -20.05
N LEU A 208 -16.53 1.45 -21.11
CA LEU A 208 -15.26 0.73 -21.00
C LEU A 208 -14.13 1.64 -20.51
N GLU A 209 -14.04 2.87 -21.03
CA GLU A 209 -13.04 3.85 -20.60
C GLU A 209 -13.23 4.23 -19.12
N LYS A 210 -14.49 4.37 -18.67
CA LYS A 210 -14.82 4.58 -17.25
C LYS A 210 -14.45 3.38 -16.38
N ALA A 211 -14.71 2.16 -16.86
CA ALA A 211 -14.44 0.91 -16.15
C ALA A 211 -12.93 0.59 -16.03
N PHE A 212 -12.12 1.03 -17.00
CA PHE A 212 -10.67 0.80 -17.03
C PHE A 212 -9.86 2.10 -17.02
N PRO A 213 -9.97 2.91 -15.95
CA PRO A 213 -9.37 4.24 -15.88
C PRO A 213 -7.84 4.16 -15.99
N LYS A 214 -7.25 5.01 -16.84
CA LYS A 214 -5.79 5.13 -16.95
C LYS A 214 -5.24 5.71 -15.64
N VAL A 215 -4.09 5.21 -15.20
CA VAL A 215 -3.38 5.67 -14.00
C VAL A 215 -1.96 6.05 -14.42
N PRO A 216 -1.36 7.12 -13.85
CA PRO A 216 0.01 7.50 -14.16
C PRO A 216 1.00 6.38 -13.90
N TYR A 217 1.84 6.10 -14.90
CA TYR A 217 2.92 5.13 -14.81
C TYR A 217 4.15 5.76 -14.14
N SER A 218 4.77 5.07 -13.19
CA SER A 218 5.87 5.62 -12.39
C SER A 218 6.87 4.54 -11.98
N GLU A 219 7.31 3.72 -12.93
CA GLU A 219 8.27 2.62 -12.69
C GLU A 219 9.50 3.08 -11.91
N ASN A 220 9.77 2.41 -10.79
CA ASN A 220 10.91 2.66 -9.90
C ASN A 220 11.07 4.11 -9.39
N LYS A 221 10.05 4.96 -9.54
CA LYS A 221 10.07 6.35 -9.05
C LYS A 221 9.60 6.43 -7.59
N HIS A 222 10.30 5.75 -6.69
CA HIS A 222 10.08 5.88 -5.25
C HIS A 222 11.10 6.84 -4.63
N VAL A 223 10.64 7.72 -3.75
CA VAL A 223 11.53 8.58 -2.96
C VAL A 223 11.89 7.84 -1.69
N ASN A 224 13.10 7.26 -1.64
CA ASN A 224 13.55 6.50 -0.48
C ASN A 224 13.53 7.37 0.79
N VAL A 225 13.09 6.76 1.89
CA VAL A 225 13.23 7.35 3.23
C VAL A 225 14.72 7.28 3.62
N ARG A 226 15.25 8.32 4.26
CA ARG A 226 16.61 8.29 4.82
C ARG A 226 16.63 7.27 5.96
N GLY A 227 17.66 6.42 6.05
CA GLY A 227 17.67 5.29 6.98
C GLY A 227 17.44 5.64 8.45
N GLU A 228 17.86 6.84 8.88
CA GLU A 228 17.71 7.33 10.25
C GLU A 228 16.38 8.07 10.52
N LYS A 229 15.52 8.20 9.50
CA LYS A 229 14.28 8.98 9.59
C LYS A 229 13.08 8.09 9.87
N SER A 230 12.29 8.49 10.87
CA SER A 230 11.04 7.84 11.27
C SER A 230 9.91 8.86 11.24
N PRO A 231 8.67 8.54 10.79
CA PRO A 231 7.54 9.48 10.89
C PRO A 231 7.31 10.03 12.31
N PHE A 232 7.84 9.34 13.32
CA PHE A 232 7.76 9.67 14.74
C PHE A 232 9.04 10.32 15.29
N ASP A 233 10.03 10.68 14.46
CA ASP A 233 11.28 11.34 14.88
C ASP A 233 11.13 12.85 15.12
N GLY A 234 9.97 13.43 14.81
CA GLY A 234 9.71 14.85 14.94
C GLY A 234 10.29 15.73 13.82
N ASP A 235 10.93 15.16 12.78
CA ASP A 235 11.43 15.89 11.61
C ASP A 235 10.31 16.18 10.61
N ILE A 236 9.39 17.04 11.04
CA ILE A 236 8.23 17.50 10.27
C ILE A 236 8.67 18.08 8.92
N THR A 237 9.84 18.71 8.85
CA THR A 237 10.38 19.32 7.62
C THR A 237 10.71 18.26 6.58
N TYR A 238 11.50 17.26 6.95
CA TYR A 238 11.86 16.15 6.07
C TYR A 238 10.62 15.43 5.53
N TRP A 239 9.67 15.12 6.41
CA TRP A 239 8.45 14.41 6.03
C TRP A 239 7.55 15.25 5.12
N SER A 240 7.46 16.56 5.38
CA SER A 240 6.68 17.48 4.56
C SER A 240 7.26 17.66 3.16
N GLU A 241 8.56 17.89 3.05
CA GLU A 241 9.27 18.00 1.77
C GLU A 241 9.19 16.70 0.97
N ARG A 242 9.34 15.55 1.64
CA ARG A 242 9.22 14.24 1.00
C ARG A 242 7.82 14.02 0.44
N ASN A 243 6.78 14.32 1.22
CA ASN A 243 5.39 14.17 0.79
C ASN A 243 5.03 15.11 -0.36
N SER A 244 5.59 16.34 -0.38
CA SER A 244 5.36 17.27 -1.48
C SER A 244 5.83 16.74 -2.84
N LYS A 245 6.85 15.88 -2.87
CA LYS A 245 7.38 15.26 -4.09
C LYS A 245 6.42 14.21 -4.66
N LEU A 246 5.42 13.77 -3.89
CA LEU A 246 4.34 12.90 -4.36
C LEU A 246 3.28 13.68 -5.16
N TYR A 247 3.20 14.99 -4.96
CA TYR A 247 2.30 15.87 -5.69
C TYR A 247 2.96 16.36 -6.98
N SER A 248 2.18 16.43 -8.05
CA SER A 248 2.62 16.86 -9.38
C SER A 248 1.76 18.01 -9.91
N GLY A 249 2.29 18.80 -10.84
CA GLY A 249 1.56 19.90 -11.46
C GLY A 249 1.34 21.06 -10.48
N GLU A 250 0.13 21.62 -10.50
CA GLU A 250 -0.23 22.82 -9.75
C GLU A 250 -0.06 22.67 -8.24
N THR A 251 -0.34 21.48 -7.69
CA THR A 251 -0.16 21.21 -6.25
C THR A 251 1.31 21.25 -5.84
N SER A 252 2.21 20.75 -6.69
CA SER A 252 3.66 20.80 -6.43
C SER A 252 4.18 22.24 -6.45
N PHE A 253 3.66 23.05 -7.37
CA PHE A 253 4.01 24.47 -7.48
C PHE A 253 3.57 25.26 -6.24
N ALA A 254 2.30 25.11 -5.83
CA ALA A 254 1.77 25.76 -4.64
C ALA A 254 2.53 25.35 -3.37
N LEU A 255 2.83 24.05 -3.21
CA LEU A 255 3.60 23.54 -2.06
C LEU A 255 5.00 24.15 -1.97
N LYS A 256 5.73 24.23 -3.08
CA LYS A 256 7.08 24.85 -3.11
C LYS A 256 7.02 26.35 -2.82
N ARG A 257 6.04 27.04 -3.40
CA ARG A 257 5.84 28.49 -3.21
C ARG A 257 5.53 28.84 -1.76
N GLN A 258 4.79 27.97 -1.06
CA GLN A 258 4.41 28.14 0.34
C GLN A 258 5.41 27.52 1.34
N ASN A 259 6.60 27.11 0.88
CA ASN A 259 7.58 26.42 1.73
C ASN A 259 6.98 25.23 2.52
N HIS A 260 6.09 24.48 1.87
CA HIS A 260 5.37 23.34 2.44
C HIS A 260 4.51 23.65 3.67
N THR A 261 4.04 24.90 3.80
CA THR A 261 3.11 25.33 4.85
C THR A 261 1.70 25.54 4.29
N CYS A 262 0.70 25.22 5.11
CA CYS A 262 -0.70 25.45 4.81
C CYS A 262 -1.04 26.93 4.90
N ALA A 263 -1.66 27.48 3.85
CA ALA A 263 -2.03 28.89 3.81
C ALA A 263 -3.13 29.27 4.82
N ALA A 264 -3.91 28.30 5.33
CA ALA A 264 -5.00 28.55 6.27
C ALA A 264 -4.56 28.51 7.74
N CYS A 265 -3.74 27.53 8.13
CA CYS A 265 -3.35 27.31 9.53
C CYS A 265 -1.85 27.54 9.81
N GLY A 266 -1.03 27.75 8.79
CA GLY A 266 0.42 27.93 8.92
C GLY A 266 1.21 26.65 9.25
N LEU A 267 0.55 25.54 9.53
CA LEU A 267 1.22 24.26 9.84
C LEU A 267 1.77 23.61 8.57
N LYS A 268 2.85 22.84 8.73
CA LYS A 268 3.43 22.06 7.63
C LYS A 268 2.53 20.89 7.23
N PHE A 269 2.59 20.51 5.95
CA PHE A 269 1.85 19.34 5.45
C PHE A 269 2.52 18.05 5.91
N LEU A 270 1.87 17.31 6.81
CA LEU A 270 2.29 15.99 7.27
C LEU A 270 1.68 14.87 6.41
N SER A 271 2.11 13.62 6.61
CA SER A 271 1.66 12.46 5.82
C SER A 271 0.18 12.11 6.00
N ASP A 272 -0.41 12.60 7.08
CA ASP A 272 -1.62 12.03 7.64
C ASP A 272 -2.86 12.67 7.03
N GLU A 273 -2.67 13.78 6.31
CA GLU A 273 -3.73 14.60 5.76
C GLU A 273 -3.45 14.97 4.30
N ARG A 274 -4.48 14.93 3.46
CA ARG A 274 -4.34 15.27 2.04
C ARG A 274 -4.19 16.78 1.85
N VAL A 275 -3.41 17.14 0.84
CA VAL A 275 -3.27 18.53 0.39
C VAL A 275 -4.33 18.82 -0.67
N HIS A 276 -5.16 19.81 -0.41
CA HIS A 276 -6.12 20.37 -1.37
C HIS A 276 -5.60 21.69 -1.95
N LEU A 277 -6.02 22.00 -3.18
CA LEU A 277 -5.81 23.31 -3.77
C LEU A 277 -7.07 24.15 -3.58
N HIS A 278 -6.88 25.38 -3.10
CA HIS A 278 -7.92 26.37 -2.95
C HIS A 278 -7.63 27.58 -3.84
N HIS A 279 -8.69 28.22 -4.34
CA HIS A 279 -8.60 29.42 -5.15
C HIS A 279 -8.68 30.64 -4.23
N GLN A 280 -7.62 31.44 -4.17
CA GLN A 280 -7.55 32.59 -3.24
C GLN A 280 -8.59 33.67 -3.57
N ASP A 281 -8.90 33.87 -4.86
CA ASP A 281 -9.87 34.84 -5.37
C ASP A 281 -11.34 34.37 -5.28
N GLY A 282 -11.60 33.15 -4.78
CA GLY A 282 -12.94 32.54 -4.76
C GLY A 282 -13.50 32.18 -6.14
N ASN A 283 -12.75 32.40 -7.22
CA ASN A 283 -13.15 32.07 -8.57
C ASN A 283 -12.66 30.67 -8.96
N HIS A 284 -13.52 29.68 -8.77
CA HIS A 284 -13.27 28.27 -9.07
C HIS A 284 -13.02 27.95 -10.55
N THR A 285 -13.15 28.93 -11.46
CA THR A 285 -12.92 28.76 -12.89
C THR A 285 -11.50 29.11 -13.33
N ASN A 286 -10.73 29.81 -12.48
CA ASN A 286 -9.43 30.37 -12.83
C ASN A 286 -8.26 29.56 -12.24
N TRP A 287 -7.72 28.63 -13.02
CA TRP A 287 -6.59 27.76 -12.66
C TRP A 287 -5.21 28.42 -12.80
N LYS A 288 -5.13 29.75 -12.67
CA LYS A 288 -3.83 30.46 -12.65
C LYS A 288 -3.01 30.00 -11.46
N LYS A 289 -1.76 29.60 -11.73
CA LYS A 289 -0.75 29.18 -10.74
C LYS A 289 -0.63 30.07 -9.52
N GLU A 290 -0.73 31.38 -9.75
CA GLU A 290 -0.59 32.39 -8.71
C GLU A 290 -1.78 32.43 -7.74
N ASN A 291 -2.96 32.03 -8.21
CA ASN A 291 -4.22 32.03 -7.46
C ASN A 291 -4.44 30.74 -6.64
N LEU A 292 -3.68 29.68 -6.95
CA LEU A 292 -3.82 28.39 -6.28
C LEU A 292 -2.94 28.32 -5.03
N ILE A 293 -3.58 28.14 -3.88
CA ILE A 293 -2.91 27.94 -2.58
C ILE A 293 -3.13 26.51 -2.11
N ALA A 294 -2.09 25.90 -1.53
CA ALA A 294 -2.21 24.59 -0.91
C ALA A 294 -2.71 24.74 0.52
N ILE A 295 -3.73 23.97 0.90
CA ILE A 295 -4.29 23.90 2.25
C ILE A 295 -4.61 22.45 2.65
N HIS A 296 -4.71 22.18 3.95
CA HIS A 296 -5.11 20.86 4.45
C HIS A 296 -6.56 20.55 4.07
N GLU A 297 -6.89 19.27 3.91
CA GLU A 297 -8.27 18.81 3.66
C GLU A 297 -9.24 19.35 4.74
N SER A 298 -8.91 19.24 6.03
CA SER A 298 -9.73 19.79 7.12
C SER A 298 -9.86 21.31 7.07
N CYS A 299 -8.78 22.02 6.73
CA CYS A 299 -8.79 23.47 6.59
C CYS A 299 -9.65 23.92 5.40
N HIS A 300 -9.60 23.17 4.31
CA HIS A 300 -10.43 23.40 3.13
C HIS A 300 -11.91 23.24 3.47
N ASP A 301 -12.27 22.14 4.14
CA ASP A 301 -13.65 21.89 4.55
C ASP A 301 -14.15 22.96 5.53
N TYR A 302 -13.32 23.37 6.48
CA TYR A 302 -13.65 24.43 7.43
C TYR A 302 -13.89 25.80 6.75
N GLN A 303 -13.14 26.13 5.69
CA GLN A 303 -13.36 27.35 4.91
C GLN A 303 -14.69 27.33 4.15
N HIS A 304 -15.04 26.20 3.52
CA HIS A 304 -16.34 26.04 2.83
C HIS A 304 -17.52 26.03 3.81
N MET A 305 -17.34 25.46 5.01
CA MET A 305 -18.35 25.53 6.08
C MET A 305 -18.56 26.94 6.63
N LYS A 306 -17.54 27.80 6.61
CA LYS A 306 -17.67 29.21 7.01
C LYS A 306 -18.42 30.03 5.98
N GLN A 307 -18.16 29.80 4.69
CA GLN A 307 -18.82 30.51 3.59
C GLN A 307 -20.30 30.13 3.41
N SER A 308 -20.71 28.94 3.85
CA SER A 308 -22.13 28.53 3.81
C SER A 308 -22.98 29.09 4.95
N LYS A 309 -22.36 29.70 5.97
CA LYS A 309 -23.03 30.32 7.12
C LYS A 309 -23.07 31.85 7.08
N SER A 310 -22.47 32.47 6.07
CA SER A 310 -22.50 33.90 5.78
C SER A 310 -23.44 34.19 4.63
#